data_AF-A0A8S3K670-F1
#
_entry.id   AF-A0A8S3K670-F1
#
_cell.length_a   1.000
_cell.length_b   1.000
_cell.length_c   1.000
_cell.angle_alpha   90.00
_cell.angle_beta   90.00
_cell.angle_gamma   90.00
#
_symmetry.space_group_name_H-M   'P 1'
#
loop_
_entity.id
_entity.type
_entity.pdbx_description
1 polymer ?
#
loop_
_entity_poly.entity_id
_entity_poly.type
_entity_poly.pdbx_seq_one_letter_code
_entity_poly.pdbx_strand_id
1 'polypeptide(L)'
;MKDIEPTCSLEEHAKKIEQAIKITVEATVPTKRTTKKPWISEETLKLADEKRRLKQLKNVSLEYTQQYKGLCEKVKRSARQDKEHWIQDQCEQAEKGLNIGNTREAYGLIKMLRKEFVPRLNVIRNQEGTMLQANDDIKRRWTQYCSSLYKDPGGEDGM
;
A
#
# COMPACT_ATOMS: atom_id res chain seq x y z
N MET A 1 60.42 29.52 -17.58
CA MET A 1 59.71 28.84 -16.48
C MET A 1 58.32 29.44 -16.41
N LYS A 2 57.29 28.70 -16.81
CA LYS A 2 55.89 29.06 -16.57
C LYS A 2 55.38 28.05 -15.56
N ASP A 3 55.15 28.51 -14.35
CA ASP A 3 54.54 27.72 -13.29
C ASP A 3 53.13 27.36 -13.76
N ILE A 4 52.87 26.06 -13.88
CA ILE A 4 51.54 25.53 -14.14
C ILE A 4 50.89 25.41 -12.77
N GLU A 5 49.96 26.31 -12.48
CA GLU A 5 49.20 26.31 -11.24
C GLU A 5 48.53 24.95 -10.99
N PRO A 6 48.42 24.53 -9.72
CA PRO A 6 47.86 23.24 -9.36
C PRO A 6 46.40 23.22 -9.81
N THR A 7 46.11 22.33 -10.76
CA THR A 7 44.78 22.14 -11.32
C THR A 7 43.78 21.95 -10.18
N CYS A 8 42.89 22.94 -9.99
CA CYS A 8 41.66 22.81 -9.24
C CYS A 8 41.02 21.46 -9.62
N SER A 9 40.96 20.55 -8.65
CA SER A 9 40.84 19.12 -8.88
C SER A 9 39.60 18.78 -9.72
N LEU A 10 39.79 18.05 -10.83
CA LEU A 10 38.72 17.58 -11.72
C LEU A 10 37.58 16.91 -10.94
N GLU A 11 37.91 16.28 -9.81
CA GLU A 11 36.97 15.64 -8.90
C GLU A 11 36.04 16.64 -8.17
N GLU A 12 36.54 17.82 -7.81
CA GLU A 12 35.73 18.87 -7.19
C GLU A 12 34.73 19.47 -8.18
N HIS A 13 35.15 19.65 -9.45
CA HIS A 13 34.28 20.09 -10.53
C HIS A 13 33.19 19.05 -10.83
N ALA A 14 33.54 17.76 -10.87
CA ALA A 14 32.56 16.68 -11.03
C ALA A 14 31.53 16.65 -9.90
N LYS A 15 31.95 16.82 -8.64
CA LYS A 15 31.04 16.90 -7.48
C LYS A 15 30.08 18.10 -7.57
N LYS A 16 30.58 19.26 -8.01
CA LYS A 16 29.74 20.46 -8.21
C LYS A 16 28.67 20.23 -9.28
N ILE A 17 29.01 19.56 -10.38
CA ILE A 17 28.06 19.21 -11.45
C ILE A 17 27.01 18.23 -10.91
N GLU A 18 27.42 17.18 -10.19
CA GLU A 18 26.48 16.21 -9.61
C GLU A 18 25.51 16.88 -8.62
N GLN A 19 26.00 17.79 -7.78
CA GLN A 19 25.17 18.58 -6.87
C GLN A 19 24.21 19.49 -7.61
N ALA A 20 24.68 20.21 -8.64
CA ALA A 20 23.84 21.08 -9.45
C ALA A 20 22.71 20.28 -10.12
N ILE A 21 23.02 19.11 -10.69
CA ILE A 21 22.02 18.22 -11.29
C ILE A 21 21.00 17.77 -10.24
N LYS A 22 21.42 17.33 -9.05
CA LYS A 22 20.50 16.93 -7.97
C LYS A 22 19.56 18.07 -7.56
N ILE A 23 20.10 19.27 -7.35
CA ILE A 23 19.30 20.46 -6.97
C ILE A 23 18.30 20.81 -8.08
N THR A 24 18.74 20.84 -9.34
CA THR A 24 17.85 21.14 -10.47
C THR A 24 16.76 20.09 -10.62
N VAL A 25 17.09 18.80 -10.47
CA VAL A 25 16.11 17.71 -10.54
C VAL A 25 15.08 17.81 -9.40
N GLU A 26 15.52 18.05 -8.16
CA GLU A 26 14.61 18.23 -7.02
C GLU A 26 13.68 19.44 -7.17
N ALA A 27 14.15 20.53 -7.80
CA ALA A 27 13.36 21.74 -8.04
C ALA A 27 12.39 21.62 -9.23
N THR A 28 12.76 20.88 -10.28
CA THR A 28 12.01 20.83 -11.54
C THR A 28 11.11 19.60 -11.67
N VAL A 29 11.48 18.47 -11.05
CA VAL A 29 10.72 17.22 -11.15
C VAL A 29 9.82 17.07 -9.92
N PRO A 30 8.49 17.27 -10.04
CA PRO A 30 7.59 17.07 -8.93
C PRO A 30 7.57 15.59 -8.54
N THR A 31 8.24 15.27 -7.43
CA THR A 31 8.21 13.92 -6.85
C THR A 31 6.86 13.73 -6.15
N LYS A 32 5.83 13.35 -6.91
CA LYS A 32 4.52 13.05 -6.34
C LYS A 32 4.60 11.74 -5.56
N ARG A 33 4.44 11.83 -4.23
CA ARG A 33 4.28 10.66 -3.38
C ARG A 33 2.89 10.07 -3.63
N THR A 34 2.83 8.90 -4.26
CA THR A 34 1.56 8.17 -4.38
C THR A 34 1.23 7.53 -3.03
N THR A 35 0.30 8.13 -2.28
CA THR A 35 -0.17 7.52 -1.03
C THR A 35 -1.19 6.43 -1.37
N LYS A 36 -0.87 5.16 -1.05
CA LYS A 36 -1.83 4.04 -1.20
C LYS A 36 -3.05 4.18 -0.27
N LYS A 37 -2.94 5.06 0.72
CA LYS A 37 -3.92 5.30 1.78
C LYS A 37 -4.16 6.81 1.82
N PRO A 38 -5.31 7.29 1.33
CA PRO A 38 -5.58 8.72 1.20
C PRO A 38 -5.67 9.44 2.56
N TRP A 39 -5.85 8.68 3.64
CA TRP A 39 -5.97 9.19 5.00
C TRP A 39 -4.64 9.41 5.73
N ILE A 40 -3.50 9.01 5.17
CA ILE A 40 -2.19 9.26 5.81
C ILE A 40 -1.78 10.70 5.54
N SER A 41 -1.55 11.46 6.61
CA SER A 41 -1.12 12.86 6.54
C SER A 41 0.33 13.00 6.10
N GLU A 42 0.68 14.18 5.56
CA GLU A 42 2.05 14.50 5.17
C GLU A 42 3.01 14.51 6.37
N GLU A 43 2.53 14.91 7.55
CA GLU A 43 3.30 14.85 8.80
C GLU A 43 3.67 13.42 9.18
N THR A 44 2.73 12.46 9.07
CA THR A 44 3.02 11.04 9.28
C THR A 44 4.03 10.52 8.25
N LEU A 45 3.99 11.00 7.01
CA LEU A 45 4.97 10.63 5.98
C LEU A 45 6.37 11.16 6.31
N LYS A 46 6.50 12.42 6.75
CA LYS A 46 7.77 12.99 7.21
C LYS A 46 8.38 12.17 8.35
N LEU A 47 7.58 11.78 9.34
CA LEU A 47 8.02 10.90 10.43
C LEU A 47 8.47 9.51 9.92
N ALA A 48 7.78 8.98 8.91
CA ALA A 48 8.15 7.70 8.30
C ALA A 48 9.47 7.78 7.53
N ASP A 49 9.77 8.90 6.90
CA ASP A 49 11.05 9.15 6.24
C ASP A 49 12.20 9.28 7.25
N GLU A 50 11.96 10.01 8.34
CA GLU A 50 12.96 10.15 9.39
C GLU A 50 13.28 8.80 10.03
N LYS A 51 12.24 7.98 10.27
CA LYS A 51 12.43 6.58 10.66
C LYS A 51 13.24 5.80 9.63
N ARG A 52 13.02 6.01 8.32
CA ARG A 52 13.75 5.32 7.25
C ARG A 52 15.24 5.71 7.25
N ARG A 53 15.56 6.98 7.49
CA ARG A 53 16.93 7.47 7.66
C ARG A 53 17.60 6.83 8.87
N LEU A 54 16.97 6.91 10.05
CA LEU A 54 17.54 6.31 11.27
C LEU A 54 17.64 4.78 11.23
N LYS A 55 16.83 4.11 10.39
CA LYS A 55 16.94 2.65 10.20
C LYS A 55 18.35 2.24 9.75
N GLN A 56 19.02 3.08 8.96
CA GLN A 56 20.37 2.81 8.44
C GLN A 56 21.42 2.85 9.55
N LEU A 57 21.22 3.71 10.56
CA LEU A 57 22.13 3.95 11.68
C LEU A 57 21.77 3.16 12.93
N LYS A 58 20.67 2.41 12.90
CA LYS A 58 20.11 1.70 14.07
C LYS A 58 21.14 0.84 14.81
N ASN A 59 21.99 0.13 14.07
CA ASN A 59 22.96 -0.81 14.63
C ASN A 59 24.29 -0.16 15.04
N VAL A 60 24.44 1.16 14.88
CA VAL A 60 25.69 1.88 15.15
C VAL A 60 25.88 2.15 16.65
N SER A 61 24.80 2.45 17.38
CA SER A 61 24.85 2.72 18.83
C SER A 61 23.52 2.38 19.50
N LEU A 62 23.57 2.14 20.82
CA LEU A 62 22.39 1.97 21.66
C LEU A 62 21.47 3.20 21.60
N GLU A 63 22.04 4.39 21.50
CA GLU A 63 21.30 5.65 21.40
C GLU A 63 20.45 5.69 20.12
N TYR A 64 21.05 5.38 18.96
CA TYR A 64 20.32 5.29 17.68
C TYR A 64 19.24 4.22 17.71
N THR A 65 19.46 3.11 18.42
CA THR A 65 18.42 2.09 18.62
C THR A 65 17.23 2.63 19.42
N GLN A 66 17.48 3.38 20.50
CA GLN A 66 16.42 3.99 21.31
C GLN A 66 15.66 5.05 20.52
N GLN A 67 16.36 5.93 19.80
CA GLN A 67 15.75 6.94 18.92
C GLN A 67 14.89 6.29 17.83
N TYR A 68 15.38 5.22 17.19
CA TYR A 68 14.62 4.47 16.20
C TYR A 68 13.34 3.84 16.79
N LYS A 69 13.39 3.33 18.03
CA LYS A 69 12.22 2.80 18.73
C LYS A 69 11.20 3.90 19.01
N GLY A 70 11.65 5.05 19.51
CA GLY A 70 10.79 6.22 19.74
C GLY A 70 10.12 6.71 18.46
N LEU A 71 10.85 6.78 17.35
CA LEU A 71 10.26 7.12 16.04
C LEU A 71 9.26 6.07 15.56
N CYS A 72 9.52 4.78 15.76
CA CYS A 72 8.54 3.74 15.44
C CYS A 72 7.22 3.92 16.17
N GLU A 73 7.27 4.29 17.45
CA GLU A 73 6.08 4.55 18.27
C GLU A 73 5.37 5.84 17.82
N LYS A 74 6.12 6.92 17.56
CA LYS A 74 5.57 8.18 17.03
C LYS A 74 4.84 7.97 15.70
N VAL A 75 5.47 7.27 14.75
CA VAL A 75 4.85 6.94 13.45
C VAL A 75 3.58 6.13 13.63
N LYS A 76 3.59 5.12 14.52
CA LYS A 76 2.38 4.33 14.82
C LYS A 76 1.27 5.18 15.42
N ARG A 77 1.59 6.09 16.33
CA ARG A 77 0.62 6.99 16.97
C ARG A 77 0.01 7.96 15.96
N SER A 78 0.86 8.62 15.19
CA SER A 78 0.45 9.56 14.13
C SER A 78 -0.46 8.88 13.11
N ALA A 79 -0.07 7.70 12.62
CA ALA A 79 -0.90 6.93 11.67
C ALA A 79 -2.25 6.46 12.25
N ARG A 80 -2.34 6.26 13.57
CA ARG A 80 -3.62 5.95 14.23
C ARG A 80 -4.51 7.19 14.32
N GLN A 81 -3.94 8.34 14.68
CA GLN A 81 -4.66 9.61 14.74
C GLN A 81 -5.18 10.04 13.37
N ASP A 82 -4.35 9.96 12.34
CA ASP A 82 -4.73 10.17 10.94
C ASP A 82 -5.93 9.31 10.54
N LYS A 83 -5.89 8.02 10.90
CA LYS A 83 -6.98 7.08 10.59
C LYS A 83 -8.26 7.43 11.35
N GLU A 84 -8.14 7.79 12.62
CA GLU A 84 -9.29 8.18 13.47
C GLU A 84 -9.98 9.42 12.89
N HIS A 85 -9.20 10.47 12.60
CA HIS A 85 -9.71 11.70 11.98
C HIS A 85 -10.44 11.40 10.67
N TRP A 86 -9.82 10.58 9.81
CA TRP A 86 -10.45 10.21 8.55
C TRP A 86 -11.77 9.43 8.76
N ILE A 87 -11.82 8.48 9.70
CA ILE A 87 -13.06 7.75 10.02
C ILE A 87 -14.13 8.72 10.50
N GLN A 88 -13.76 9.65 11.39
CA GLN A 88 -14.68 10.67 11.91
C GLN A 88 -15.25 11.53 10.77
N ASP A 89 -14.40 12.02 9.85
CA ASP A 89 -14.85 12.76 8.66
C ASP A 89 -15.84 11.96 7.80
N GLN A 90 -15.58 10.65 7.62
CA GLN A 90 -16.50 9.78 6.86
C GLN A 90 -17.83 9.59 7.58
N CYS A 91 -17.84 9.46 8.91
CA CYS A 91 -19.06 9.37 9.71
C CYS A 91 -19.88 10.66 9.62
N GLU A 92 -19.24 11.82 9.77
CA GLU A 92 -19.92 13.11 9.64
C GLU A 92 -20.53 13.32 8.25
N GLN A 93 -19.83 12.88 7.20
CA GLN A 93 -20.37 12.91 5.83
C GLN A 93 -21.58 11.98 5.68
N ALA A 94 -21.54 10.79 6.29
CA ALA A 94 -22.68 9.88 6.27
C ALA A 94 -23.90 10.46 7.01
N GLU A 95 -23.71 11.05 8.19
CA GLU A 95 -24.77 11.71 8.95
C GLU A 95 -25.40 12.88 8.19
N LYS A 96 -24.58 13.76 7.60
CA LYS A 96 -25.05 14.85 6.74
C LYS A 96 -25.85 14.32 5.55
N GLY A 97 -25.36 13.25 4.91
CA GLY A 97 -26.06 12.59 3.81
C GLY A 97 -27.43 12.05 4.23
N LEU A 98 -27.53 11.43 5.40
CA LEU A 98 -28.81 10.94 5.95
C LEU A 98 -29.78 12.09 6.23
N ASN A 99 -29.30 13.21 6.79
CA ASN A 99 -30.15 14.37 7.11
C ASN A 99 -30.71 15.06 5.86
N ILE A 100 -29.94 15.12 4.76
CA ILE A 100 -30.34 15.74 3.50
C ILE A 100 -31.19 14.78 2.62
N GLY A 101 -31.28 13.49 2.98
CA GLY A 101 -31.98 12.47 2.21
C GLY A 101 -31.13 11.79 1.12
N ASN A 102 -29.81 12.04 1.09
CA ASN A 102 -28.85 11.36 0.22
C ASN A 102 -28.42 10.01 0.83
N THR A 103 -29.39 9.09 0.93
CA THR A 103 -29.22 7.79 1.59
C THR A 103 -28.23 6.89 0.86
N ARG A 104 -28.16 6.95 -0.48
CA ARG A 104 -27.26 6.11 -1.28
C ARG A 104 -25.79 6.33 -0.93
N GLU A 105 -25.35 7.60 -0.87
CA GLU A 105 -23.96 7.93 -0.55
C GLU A 105 -23.65 7.62 0.92
N ALA A 106 -24.56 7.96 1.84
CA ALA A 106 -24.39 7.66 3.26
C ALA A 106 -24.24 6.16 3.54
N TYR A 107 -25.11 5.31 3.00
CA TYR A 107 -24.98 3.86 3.13
C TYR A 107 -23.74 3.31 2.40
N GLY A 108 -23.31 3.96 1.32
CA GLY A 108 -22.04 3.67 0.65
C GLY A 108 -20.84 3.87 1.58
N LEU A 109 -20.80 4.98 2.30
CA LEU A 109 -19.76 5.29 3.31
C LEU A 109 -19.80 4.30 4.47
N ILE A 110 -20.98 4.03 5.04
CA ILE A 110 -21.15 3.06 6.13
C ILE A 110 -20.66 1.67 5.70
N LYS A 111 -21.03 1.24 4.48
CA LYS A 111 -20.58 -0.04 3.91
C LYS A 111 -19.07 -0.06 3.71
N MET A 112 -18.45 1.05 3.30
CA MET A 112 -17.01 1.17 3.16
C MET A 112 -16.30 1.02 4.51
N LEU A 113 -16.80 1.70 5.55
CA LEU A 113 -16.23 1.66 6.91
C LEU A 113 -16.37 0.28 7.57
N ARG A 114 -17.52 -0.38 7.39
CA ARG A 114 -17.79 -1.72 7.95
C ARG A 114 -17.09 -2.83 7.17
N LYS A 115 -16.57 -2.57 5.98
CA LYS A 115 -16.01 -3.61 5.12
C LYS A 115 -14.84 -4.32 5.80
N GLU A 116 -15.09 -5.56 6.20
CA GLU A 116 -14.04 -6.44 6.72
C GLU A 116 -13.10 -6.86 5.59
N PHE A 117 -11.83 -7.07 5.94
CA PHE A 117 -10.87 -7.66 5.03
C PHE A 117 -11.22 -9.13 4.83
N VAL A 118 -11.70 -9.47 3.63
CA VAL A 118 -11.87 -10.86 3.21
C VAL A 118 -10.68 -11.23 2.34
N PRO A 119 -9.81 -12.18 2.77
CA PRO A 119 -8.74 -12.66 1.91
C PRO A 119 -9.36 -13.29 0.66
N ARG A 120 -8.78 -12.99 -0.52
CA ARG A 120 -9.15 -13.69 -1.75
C ARG A 120 -8.57 -15.11 -1.65
N LEU A 121 -9.44 -16.08 -1.36
CA LEU A 121 -9.06 -17.49 -1.35
C LEU A 121 -9.26 -18.06 -2.75
N ASN A 122 -8.16 -18.43 -3.41
CA ASN A 122 -8.18 -19.22 -4.65
C ASN A 122 -8.06 -20.71 -4.29
N VAL A 123 -8.94 -21.19 -3.42
CA VAL A 123 -8.93 -22.58 -2.96
C VAL A 123 -10.34 -23.14 -3.05
N ILE A 124 -10.51 -24.28 -3.71
CA ILE A 124 -11.81 -24.96 -3.79
C ILE A 124 -11.68 -26.43 -3.40
N ARG A 125 -12.77 -27.03 -2.93
CA ARG A 125 -12.79 -28.44 -2.53
C ARG A 125 -13.11 -29.36 -3.72
N ASN A 126 -12.31 -30.42 -3.91
CA ASN A 126 -12.63 -31.48 -4.87
C ASN A 126 -13.78 -32.37 -4.35
N GLN A 127 -14.21 -33.37 -5.12
CA GLN A 127 -15.27 -34.30 -4.70
C GLN A 127 -14.86 -35.19 -3.51
N GLU A 128 -13.56 -35.46 -3.35
CA GLU A 128 -12.97 -36.30 -2.30
C GLU A 128 -12.70 -35.52 -0.99
N GLY A 129 -13.01 -34.22 -0.95
CA GLY A 129 -12.79 -33.36 0.22
C GLY A 129 -11.42 -32.67 0.29
N THR A 130 -10.52 -32.92 -0.65
CA THR A 130 -9.20 -32.30 -0.76
C THR A 130 -9.27 -30.86 -1.28
N MET A 131 -8.40 -29.99 -0.75
CA MET A 131 -8.32 -28.58 -1.16
C MET A 131 -7.43 -28.42 -2.41
N LEU A 132 -7.99 -27.86 -3.48
CA LEU A 132 -7.30 -27.53 -4.73
C LEU A 132 -6.88 -26.06 -4.73
N GLN A 133 -5.61 -25.80 -4.97
CA GLN A 133 -5.03 -24.45 -5.02
C GLN A 133 -4.46 -24.08 -6.40
N ALA A 134 -4.13 -25.07 -7.23
CA ALA A 134 -3.59 -24.84 -8.57
C ALA A 134 -4.70 -24.42 -9.54
N ASN A 135 -4.43 -23.42 -10.37
CA ASN A 135 -5.43 -22.88 -11.31
C ASN A 135 -5.98 -23.94 -12.26
N ASP A 136 -5.15 -24.86 -12.74
CA ASP A 136 -5.58 -25.89 -13.68
C ASP A 136 -6.49 -26.95 -13.02
N ASP A 137 -6.21 -27.29 -11.76
CA ASP A 137 -7.05 -28.18 -10.98
C ASP A 137 -8.39 -27.53 -10.63
N ILE A 138 -8.36 -26.23 -10.30
CA ILE A 138 -9.56 -25.42 -10.05
C ILE A 138 -10.45 -25.40 -11.31
N LYS A 139 -9.87 -25.14 -12.48
CA LYS A 139 -10.59 -25.17 -13.77
C LYS A 139 -11.21 -26.55 -14.04
N ARG A 140 -10.42 -27.62 -13.90
CA ARG A 140 -10.89 -28.99 -14.12
C ARG A 140 -12.05 -29.33 -13.20
N ARG A 141 -11.97 -28.94 -11.92
CA ARG A 141 -13.04 -29.14 -10.94
C ARG A 141 -14.31 -28.35 -11.27
N TRP A 142 -14.20 -27.12 -11.80
CA TRP A 142 -15.34 -26.36 -12.32
C TRP A 142 -15.97 -27.05 -13.53
N THR A 143 -15.17 -27.52 -14.49
CA THR A 143 -15.67 -28.28 -15.64
C THR A 143 -16.42 -29.53 -15.20
N GLN A 144 -15.87 -30.30 -14.26
CA GLN A 144 -16.54 -31.47 -13.69
C GLN A 144 -17.85 -31.11 -13.00
N TYR A 145 -17.86 -30.05 -12.17
CA TYR A 145 -19.07 -29.58 -11.49
C TYR A 145 -20.18 -29.23 -12.47
N CYS A 146 -19.89 -28.34 -13.43
CA CYS A 146 -20.86 -27.89 -14.41
C CYS A 146 -21.37 -29.05 -15.27
N SER A 147 -20.48 -29.95 -15.71
CA SER A 147 -20.87 -31.14 -16.47
C SER A 147 -21.79 -32.06 -15.67
N SER A 148 -21.56 -32.21 -14.36
CA SER A 148 -22.45 -33.01 -13.50
C SER A 148 -23.80 -32.34 -13.22
N LEU A 149 -23.82 -31.00 -13.13
CA LEU A 149 -25.02 -30.22 -12.82
C LEU A 149 -26.03 -30.21 -13.99
N TYR A 150 -25.53 -30.23 -15.22
CA TYR A 150 -26.32 -30.17 -16.45
C TYR A 150 -26.43 -31.51 -17.18
N LYS A 151 -26.09 -32.63 -16.54
CA LYS A 151 -26.48 -33.95 -17.05
C LYS A 151 -27.97 -34.11 -16.83
N ASP A 152 -28.72 -34.11 -17.93
CA ASP A 152 -30.14 -34.41 -17.95
C ASP A 152 -30.33 -35.88 -17.53
N PRO A 153 -31.10 -36.20 -16.48
CA PRO A 153 -31.41 -37.58 -16.12
C PRO A 153 -32.30 -38.29 -17.15
N GLY A 154 -32.81 -37.60 -18.18
CA GLY A 154 -33.67 -38.17 -19.23
C GLY A 154 -32.97 -38.66 -20.50
N GLY A 155 -31.63 -38.62 -20.58
CA GLY A 155 -30.88 -39.06 -21.76
C GLY A 155 -30.41 -40.51 -21.70
N GLU A 156 -31.34 -41.46 -21.52
CA GLU A 156 -31.10 -42.85 -21.92
C GLU A 156 -31.15 -42.92 -23.46
N ASP A 157 -30.05 -42.55 -24.12
CA ASP A 157 -29.82 -42.95 -25.51
C ASP A 157 -29.44 -44.43 -25.51
N GLY A 158 -30.46 -45.25 -25.70
CA GLY A 158 -30.30 -46.62 -26.15
C GLY A 158 -29.69 -46.64 -27.55
N MET A 159 -28.56 -47.36 -27.62
CA MET A 159 -27.97 -48.01 -28.80
C MET A 159 -27.14 -47.16 -29.76
#